data_AF-A0A4R0MRD0-F1
#
_entry.id   AF-A0A4R0MRD0-F1
#
_cell.length_a   1.000
_cell.length_b   1.000
_cell.length_c   1.000
_cell.angle_alpha   90.00
_cell.angle_beta   90.00
_cell.angle_gamma   90.00
#
_symmetry.space_group_name_H-M   'P 1'
#
loop_
_entity.id
_entity.type
_entity.pdbx_description
1 polymer ?
#
loop_
_entity_poly.entity_id
_entity_poly.type
_entity_poly.pdbx_seq_one_letter_code
_entity_poly.pdbx_strand_id
1 'polypeptide(L)'
;MASVYQVNKGVSRPMEFKGLKGVYIGVLAGGLVFLLVLFAVMYILRMPLLVLLPTVLMLGSGLFASVFRLSRRFGVHGLAKYLAKRGVPSFIRFSSRRVFTGLKGGARGRF
;
A
#
# COMPACT_ATOMS: atom_id res chain seq x y z
N MET A 1 3.32 39.37 -21.15
CA MET A 1 3.44 39.35 -19.68
C MET A 1 3.28 37.91 -19.22
N ALA A 2 4.32 37.30 -18.65
CA ALA A 2 4.22 35.96 -18.08
C ALA A 2 3.80 36.09 -16.62
N SER A 3 2.63 35.54 -16.25
CA SER A 3 2.20 35.47 -14.86
C SER A 3 3.08 34.50 -14.09
N VAL A 4 3.78 34.99 -13.08
CA VAL A 4 4.55 34.17 -12.14
C VAL A 4 3.57 33.58 -11.13
N TYR A 5 3.21 32.31 -11.33
CA TYR A 5 2.39 31.58 -10.38
C TYR A 5 3.24 31.06 -9.23
N GLN A 6 2.82 31.32 -7.98
CA GLN A 6 3.41 30.65 -6.83
C GLN A 6 2.97 29.18 -6.81
N VAL A 7 3.90 28.29 -7.18
CA VAL A 7 3.69 26.84 -7.03
C VAL A 7 3.91 26.45 -5.58
N ASN A 8 2.83 26.14 -4.86
CA ASN A 8 2.89 25.57 -3.51
C ASN A 8 3.47 24.15 -3.54
N LYS A 9 4.77 24.05 -3.26
CA LYS A 9 5.48 22.76 -3.18
C LYS A 9 4.95 21.96 -1.99
N GLY A 10 4.07 20.98 -2.25
CA GLY A 10 3.57 20.08 -1.21
C GLY A 10 2.13 19.58 -1.42
N VAL A 11 1.32 20.31 -2.17
CA VAL A 11 -0.13 20.03 -2.37
C VAL A 11 -0.40 18.67 -3.04
N SER A 12 0.56 18.13 -3.81
CA SER A 12 0.45 16.81 -4.43
C SER A 12 1.48 15.80 -3.93
N ARG A 13 2.16 16.06 -2.81
CA ARG A 13 3.06 15.04 -2.24
C ARG A 13 2.21 13.91 -1.63
N PRO A 14 2.48 12.64 -1.97
CA PRO A 14 1.80 11.53 -1.33
C PRO A 14 2.03 11.57 0.18
N MET A 15 1.04 11.11 0.97
CA MET A 15 1.17 11.08 2.43
C MET A 15 2.33 10.16 2.84
N GLU A 16 3.44 10.78 3.23
CA GLU A 16 4.63 10.13 3.77
C GLU A 16 4.87 10.67 5.19
N PHE A 17 4.98 9.77 6.16
CA PHE A 17 5.17 10.09 7.57
C PHE A 17 6.53 9.55 8.01
N LYS A 18 7.53 10.44 8.18
CA LYS A 18 8.91 10.08 8.57
C LYS A 18 9.51 8.91 7.76
N GLY A 19 9.26 8.85 6.45
CA GLY A 19 9.76 7.79 5.55
C GLY A 19 8.88 6.54 5.45
N LEU A 20 7.80 6.45 6.25
CA LEU A 20 6.72 5.48 6.04
C LEU A 20 5.68 6.05 5.09
N LYS A 21 5.32 5.30 4.07
CA LYS A 21 4.32 5.73 3.08
C LYS A 21 2.94 5.27 3.54
N GLY A 22 1.87 6.01 3.22
CA GLY A 22 0.54 5.82 3.80
C GLY A 22 0.04 4.38 3.92
N VAL A 23 0.21 3.54 2.89
CA VAL A 23 -0.21 2.13 2.90
C VAL A 23 0.48 1.32 4.01
N TYR A 24 1.77 1.56 4.27
CA TYR A 24 2.53 0.85 5.29
C TYR A 24 2.14 1.27 6.71
N ILE A 25 1.61 2.48 6.89
CA ILE A 25 1.06 2.93 8.17
C ILE A 25 -0.16 2.08 8.53
N GLY A 26 -1.05 1.83 7.55
CA GLY A 26 -2.19 0.93 7.74
C GLY A 26 -1.78 -0.50 8.07
N VAL A 27 -0.77 -1.04 7.37
CA VAL A 27 -0.23 -2.38 7.65
C VAL A 27 0.38 -2.45 9.05
N LEU A 28 1.13 -1.43 9.47
CA LEU A 28 1.71 -1.37 10.81
C LEU A 28 0.63 -1.31 11.89
N ALA A 29 -0.39 -0.49 11.70
CA ALA A 29 -1.51 -0.35 12.63
C ALA A 29 -2.26 -1.68 12.78
N GLY A 30 -2.60 -2.36 11.67
CA GLY A 30 -3.22 -3.67 11.71
C GLY A 30 -2.35 -4.72 12.40
N GLY A 31 -1.04 -4.71 12.13
CA GLY A 31 -0.08 -5.60 12.79
C GLY A 31 0.03 -5.37 14.30
N LEU A 32 -0.02 -4.11 14.76
CA LEU A 32 -0.01 -3.77 16.19
C LEU A 32 -1.30 -4.19 16.89
N VAL A 33 -2.46 -4.01 16.24
CA VAL A 33 -3.74 -4.52 16.76
C VAL A 33 -3.71 -6.04 16.89
N PHE A 34 -3.21 -6.75 15.87
CA PHE A 34 -3.04 -8.19 15.94
C PHE A 34 -2.09 -8.60 17.09
N LEU A 35 -0.97 -7.91 17.26
CA LEU A 35 -0.01 -8.17 18.33
C LEU A 35 -0.64 -7.96 19.72
N LEU A 36 -1.49 -6.94 19.87
CA LEU A 36 -2.26 -6.71 21.10
C LEU A 36 -3.22 -7.87 21.39
N VAL A 37 -3.98 -8.32 20.39
CA VAL A 37 -4.90 -9.46 20.54
C VAL A 37 -4.13 -10.73 20.89
N LEU A 38 -3.01 -11.00 20.21
CA LEU A 38 -2.14 -12.13 20.49
C LEU A 38 -1.61 -12.09 21.93
N PHE A 39 -1.14 -10.93 22.40
CA PHE A 39 -0.72 -10.73 23.79
C PHE A 39 -1.86 -11.04 24.77
N ALA A 40 -3.07 -10.51 24.52
CA ALA A 40 -4.22 -10.74 25.39
C ALA A 40 -4.57 -12.23 25.49
N VAL A 41 -4.56 -12.96 24.35
CA VAL A 41 -4.80 -14.40 24.32
C VAL A 41 -3.73 -15.15 25.13
N MET A 42 -2.44 -14.89 24.89
CA MET A 42 -1.35 -15.55 25.63
C MET A 42 -1.42 -15.26 27.14
N TYR A 43 -1.82 -14.05 27.51
CA TYR A 43 -2.00 -13.66 28.91
C TYR A 43 -3.16 -14.40 29.57
N ILE A 44 -4.31 -14.52 28.90
CA ILE A 44 -5.47 -15.29 29.40
C ILE A 44 -5.11 -16.77 29.60
N LEU A 45 -4.28 -17.32 28.71
CA LEU A 45 -3.74 -18.69 28.82
C LEU A 45 -2.72 -18.87 29.96
N ARG A 46 -2.48 -17.84 30.79
CA ARG A 46 -1.54 -17.87 31.93
C ARG A 46 -0.12 -18.24 31.51
N MET A 47 0.32 -17.81 30.32
CA MET A 47 1.72 -18.00 29.94
C MET A 47 2.66 -17.29 30.93
N PRO A 48 3.81 -17.91 31.27
CA PRO A 48 4.78 -17.29 32.15
C PRO A 48 5.31 -15.99 31.53
N LEU A 49 5.39 -14.94 32.35
CA LEU A 49 5.80 -13.60 31.92
C LEU A 49 7.17 -13.60 31.22
N LEU A 50 8.06 -14.49 31.66
CA LEU A 50 9.40 -14.68 31.12
C LEU A 50 9.41 -15.17 29.67
N VAL A 51 8.34 -15.82 29.21
CA VAL A 51 8.14 -16.20 27.80
C VAL A 51 7.34 -15.12 27.07
N LEU A 52 6.29 -14.60 27.70
CA LEU A 52 5.38 -13.62 27.10
C LEU A 52 6.10 -12.33 26.63
N LEU A 53 6.93 -11.74 27.49
CA LEU A 53 7.67 -10.51 27.21
C LEU A 53 8.60 -10.62 26.00
N PRO A 54 9.57 -11.57 25.96
CA PRO A 54 10.47 -11.67 24.83
C PRO A 54 9.73 -12.02 23.53
N THR A 55 8.67 -12.84 23.58
CA THR A 55 7.87 -13.14 22.39
C THR A 55 7.24 -11.88 21.79
N VAL A 56 6.60 -11.05 22.61
CA VAL A 56 5.95 -9.81 22.14
C VAL A 56 6.98 -8.80 21.63
N LEU A 57 8.11 -8.64 22.33
CA LEU A 57 9.19 -7.75 21.91
C LEU A 57 9.82 -8.19 20.60
N MET A 58 10.03 -9.49 20.41
CA MET A 58 10.60 -10.06 19.19
C MET A 58 9.64 -9.89 18.01
N LEU A 59 8.36 -10.22 18.21
CA LEU A 59 7.33 -10.04 17.18
C LEU A 59 7.11 -8.57 16.83
N GLY A 60 7.07 -7.68 17.83
CA GLY A 60 6.96 -6.24 17.64
C GLY A 60 8.15 -5.71 16.84
N SER A 61 9.38 -6.00 17.26
CA SER A 61 10.60 -5.61 16.54
C SER A 61 10.61 -6.13 15.10
N GLY A 62 10.23 -7.40 14.91
CA GLY A 62 10.12 -8.03 13.59
C GLY A 62 9.07 -7.36 12.69
N LEU A 63 7.93 -6.98 13.25
CA LEU A 63 6.88 -6.24 12.54
C LEU A 63 7.40 -4.89 12.05
N PHE A 64 8.01 -4.10 12.93
CA PHE A 64 8.59 -2.80 12.57
C PHE A 64 9.67 -2.97 11.49
N ALA A 65 10.63 -3.87 11.68
CA ALA A 65 11.70 -4.10 10.71
C ALA A 65 11.15 -4.50 9.34
N SER A 66 10.15 -5.38 9.30
CA SER A 66 9.51 -5.86 8.07
C SER A 66 8.76 -4.74 7.34
N VAL A 67 7.94 -3.96 8.05
CA VAL A 67 7.17 -2.87 7.45
C VAL A 67 8.09 -1.77 6.91
N PHE A 68 9.12 -1.38 7.66
CA PHE A 68 10.10 -0.39 7.18
C PHE A 68 10.89 -0.89 5.97
N ARG A 69 11.27 -2.18 5.95
CA ARG A 69 11.94 -2.79 4.78
C ARG A 69 11.02 -2.77 3.55
N LEU A 70 9.74 -3.07 3.74
CA LEU A 70 8.75 -3.07 2.67
C LEU A 70 8.49 -1.65 2.14
N SER A 71 8.38 -0.67 3.04
CA SER A 71 8.22 0.75 2.71
C SER A 71 9.36 1.26 1.83
N ARG A 72 10.60 0.94 2.19
CA ARG A 72 11.80 1.29 1.41
C ARG A 72 11.85 0.59 0.06
N ARG A 73 11.47 -0.70 0.00
CA ARG A 73 11.58 -1.51 -1.23
C ARG A 73 10.54 -1.14 -2.29
N PHE A 74 9.29 -0.94 -1.90
CA PHE A 74 8.18 -0.84 -2.85
C PHE A 74 7.65 0.58 -3.05
N GLY A 75 8.03 1.55 -2.22
CA GLY A 75 7.53 2.90 -2.41
C GLY A 75 6.01 3.02 -2.20
N VAL A 76 5.40 4.13 -2.66
CA VAL A 76 4.00 4.46 -2.29
C VAL A 76 3.03 3.52 -3.01
N HIS A 77 3.31 3.26 -4.28
CA HIS A 77 2.43 2.53 -5.18
C HIS A 77 2.92 1.13 -5.54
N GLY A 78 4.16 0.75 -5.17
CA GLY A 78 4.74 -0.52 -5.65
C GLY A 78 4.11 -1.75 -5.02
N LEU A 79 3.64 -1.67 -3.77
CA LEU A 79 2.96 -2.79 -3.13
C LEU A 79 1.61 -3.06 -3.79
N ALA A 80 0.83 -2.00 -4.06
CA ALA A 80 -0.42 -2.11 -4.80
C ALA A 80 -0.20 -2.67 -6.22
N LYS A 81 0.82 -2.20 -6.94
CA LYS A 81 1.20 -2.75 -8.26
C LYS A 81 1.62 -4.21 -8.19
N TYR A 82 2.37 -4.59 -7.15
CA TYR A 82 2.81 -5.98 -6.95
C TYR A 82 1.61 -6.92 -6.71
N LEU A 83 0.64 -6.50 -5.89
CA LEU A 83 -0.59 -7.25 -5.67
C LEU A 83 -1.45 -7.32 -6.93
N ALA A 84 -1.60 -6.19 -7.65
CA ALA A 84 -2.39 -6.11 -8.88
C ALA A 84 -1.85 -7.04 -9.97
N LYS A 85 -0.53 -7.26 -10.05
CA LYS A 85 0.08 -8.18 -11.03
C LYS A 85 -0.52 -9.59 -10.96
N ARG A 86 -0.97 -10.05 -9.79
CA ARG A 86 -1.61 -11.38 -9.63
C ARG A 86 -3.00 -11.46 -10.24
N GLY A 87 -3.69 -10.34 -10.41
CA GLY A 87 -5.02 -10.26 -11.02
C GLY A 87 -5.02 -10.03 -12.53
N VAL A 88 -3.85 -9.88 -13.16
CA VAL A 88 -3.76 -9.62 -14.61
C VAL A 88 -3.78 -10.97 -15.37
N PRO A 89 -4.72 -11.17 -16.32
CA PRO A 89 -4.77 -12.39 -17.13
C PRO A 89 -3.53 -12.49 -18.02
N SER A 90 -3.01 -13.71 -18.22
CA SER A 90 -1.80 -13.96 -19.02
C SER A 90 -1.93 -13.53 -20.48
N PHE A 91 -3.15 -13.58 -21.03
CA PHE A 91 -3.45 -13.10 -22.37
C PHE A 91 -4.86 -12.54 -22.42
N ILE A 92 -5.06 -11.55 -23.29
CA ILE A 92 -6.38 -11.01 -23.61
C ILE A 92 -6.71 -11.52 -25.01
N ARG A 93 -7.72 -12.40 -25.13
CA ARG A 93 -8.20 -12.90 -26.42
C ARG A 93 -9.45 -12.13 -26.82
N PHE A 94 -9.37 -11.41 -27.94
CA PHE A 94 -10.52 -10.76 -28.54
C PHE A 94 -11.12 -11.65 -29.62
N SER A 95 -12.43 -11.92 -29.54
CA SER A 95 -13.15 -12.69 -30.57
C SER A 95 -13.75 -11.83 -31.68
N SER A 96 -13.69 -10.50 -31.57
CA SER A 96 -14.31 -9.58 -32.52
C SER A 96 -13.54 -8.27 -32.62
N ARG A 97 -13.41 -7.75 -33.85
CA ARG A 97 -12.82 -6.44 -34.14
C ARG A 97 -13.74 -5.26 -33.82
N ARG A 98 -15.03 -5.52 -33.50
CA ARG A 98 -16.06 -4.48 -33.27
C ARG A 98 -15.65 -3.47 -32.19
N VAL A 99 -14.94 -3.92 -31.14
CA VAL A 99 -14.43 -3.08 -30.04
C VAL A 99 -13.51 -1.96 -30.54
N PHE A 100 -12.71 -2.22 -31.58
CA PHE A 100 -11.74 -1.25 -32.12
C PHE A 100 -12.29 -0.49 -33.32
N THR A 101 -13.22 -1.07 -34.08
CA THR A 101 -13.80 -0.42 -35.27
C THR A 101 -14.92 0.56 -34.95
N GLY A 102 -15.50 0.51 -33.74
CA GLY A 102 -16.52 1.47 -33.27
C GLY A 102 -15.98 2.88 -33.00
N LEU A 103 -14.65 3.06 -32.95
CA LEU A 103 -14.00 4.36 -32.73
C LEU A 103 -13.84 5.20 -34.01
N LYS A 104 -14.42 4.77 -35.15
CA LYS A 104 -14.44 5.52 -36.41
C LYS A 104 -15.53 6.61 -36.43
N GLY A 105 -15.61 7.37 -35.35
CA GLY A 105 -16.62 8.39 -35.10
C GLY A 105 -16.09 9.52 -34.25
N GLY A 106 -14.84 9.93 -34.47
CA GLY A 106 -14.41 11.27 -34.08
C GLY A 106 -15.24 12.26 -34.88
N ALA A 107 -16.38 12.67 -34.33
CA ALA A 107 -17.09 13.85 -34.77
C ALA A 107 -16.05 14.97 -34.87
N ARG A 108 -15.81 15.43 -36.09
CA ARG A 108 -15.07 16.66 -36.36
C ARG A 108 -15.72 17.74 -35.50
N GLY A 109 -15.04 18.14 -34.42
CA GLY A 109 -15.38 19.32 -33.65
C GLY A 109 -15.24 20.53 -34.57
N ARG A 110 -16.34 20.93 -35.20
CA ARG A 110 -16.59 22.31 -35.57
C ARG A 110 -17.23 22.93 -34.34
N PHE A 111 -16.49 23.74 -33.59
CA PHE A 111 -16.90 25.00 -32.96
C PHE A 111 -15.62 25.67 -32.47
#